data_AF-A0A1H8WB56-F1
#
_entry.id   AF-A0A1H8WB56-F1
#
_cell.length_a   1.000
_cell.length_b   1.000
_cell.length_c   1.000
_cell.angle_alpha   90.00
_cell.angle_beta   90.00
_cell.angle_gamma   90.00
#
_symmetry.space_group_name_H-M   'P 1'
#
loop_
_entity.id
_entity.type
_entity.pdbx_description
1 polymer ?
#
loop_
_entity_poly.entity_id
_entity_poly.type
_entity_poly.pdbx_seq_one_letter_code
_entity_poly.pdbx_strand_id
1 'polypeptide(L)'
;MKSLKQIGTDIKHYSEQLSHDGFKQVFDHIDQLNVKKGVDKLGLDKFINQCAIMAAGSGAISGSGGVLTMVIGMPVDVLNLITQQFRVTMAIMYHNRGSYQMGFDEFMKLVAISFKVEAGIAISKTMMESIAEKIILNLGVRTAERLVPVVGAVIGGTTNYLFIKRMAKSVKEMQGLPVVIQVN
;
A
#
# COMPACT_ATOMS: atom_id res chain seq x y z
N MET A 1 19.49 17.57 13.32
CA MET A 1 19.75 16.59 12.25
C MET A 1 19.71 15.20 12.88
N LYS A 2 18.70 14.36 12.60
CA LYS A 2 18.65 12.99 13.16
C LYS A 2 19.81 12.18 12.58
N SER A 3 20.49 11.39 13.41
CA SER A 3 21.59 10.52 12.95
C SER A 3 21.05 9.42 12.04
N LEU A 4 21.81 8.96 11.04
CA LEU A 4 21.46 7.82 10.18
C LEU A 4 21.09 6.58 11.01
N LYS A 5 21.73 6.40 12.18
CA LYS A 5 21.38 5.32 13.12
C LYS A 5 19.97 5.48 13.69
N GLN A 6 19.54 6.69 14.03
CA GLN A 6 18.19 6.97 14.54
C GLN A 6 17.13 6.78 13.46
N ILE A 7 17.42 7.13 12.21
CA ILE A 7 16.51 6.89 11.08
C ILE A 7 16.28 5.39 10.88
N GLY A 8 17.34 4.58 10.94
CA GLY A 8 17.23 3.12 10.86
C GLY A 8 16.41 2.52 12.00
N THR A 9 16.61 2.99 13.24
CA THR A 9 15.83 2.55 14.40
C THR A 9 14.36 2.94 14.31
N ASP A 10 14.04 4.15 13.86
CA ASP A 10 12.66 4.62 13.65
C ASP A 10 11.97 3.78 12.57
N ILE A 11 12.64 3.51 11.43
CA ILE A 11 12.11 2.67 10.35
C ILE A 11 11.79 1.26 10.86
N LYS A 12 12.70 0.66 11.64
CA LYS A 12 12.51 -0.66 12.20
C LYS A 12 11.30 -0.70 13.14
N HIS A 13 11.17 0.27 14.03
CA HIS A 13 10.05 0.37 14.96
C HIS A 13 8.71 0.54 14.23
N TYR A 14 8.64 1.42 13.23
CA TYR A 14 7.42 1.60 12.43
C TYR A 14 7.10 0.35 11.58
N SER A 15 8.12 -0.34 11.08
CA SER A 15 7.96 -1.58 10.33
C SER A 15 7.39 -2.69 11.21
N GLU A 16 7.90 -2.82 12.43
CA GLU A 16 7.39 -3.76 13.44
C GLU A 16 5.92 -3.47 13.79
N GLN A 17 5.56 -2.21 14.05
CA GLN A 17 4.17 -1.82 14.34
C GLN A 17 3.21 -2.05 13.17
N LEU A 18 3.64 -1.72 11.94
CA LEU A 18 2.83 -1.91 10.74
C LEU A 18 2.64 -3.40 10.39
N SER A 19 3.69 -4.20 10.54
CA SER A 19 3.70 -5.62 10.19
C SER A 19 2.96 -6.50 11.19
N HIS A 20 2.87 -6.11 12.47
CA HIS A 20 2.18 -6.91 13.49
C HIS A 20 0.66 -6.92 13.28
N ASP A 21 0.03 -5.75 13.27
CA ASP A 21 -1.44 -5.63 13.13
C ASP A 21 -1.88 -4.59 12.10
N GLY A 22 -1.02 -3.63 11.75
CA GLY A 22 -1.40 -2.49 10.93
C GLY A 22 -1.94 -2.89 9.56
N PHE A 23 -1.30 -3.82 8.86
CA PHE A 23 -1.80 -4.31 7.56
C PHE A 23 -3.16 -4.99 7.68
N LYS A 24 -3.35 -5.84 8.68
CA LYS A 24 -4.62 -6.55 8.88
C LYS A 24 -5.74 -5.57 9.19
N GLN A 25 -5.48 -4.59 10.05
CA GLN A 25 -6.45 -3.54 10.37
C GLN A 25 -6.84 -2.71 9.14
N VAL A 26 -5.88 -2.28 8.33
CA VAL A 26 -6.16 -1.54 7.08
C VAL A 26 -6.96 -2.41 6.12
N PHE A 27 -6.59 -3.68 5.96
CA PHE A 27 -7.32 -4.63 5.11
C PHE A 27 -8.77 -4.82 5.55
N ASP A 28 -9.00 -5.08 6.83
CA ASP A 28 -10.34 -5.33 7.40
C ASP A 28 -11.25 -4.09 7.29
N HIS A 29 -10.68 -2.89 7.20
CA HIS A 29 -11.42 -1.63 7.05
C HIS A 29 -11.74 -1.26 5.60
N ILE A 30 -11.09 -1.90 4.62
CA ILE A 30 -11.40 -1.61 3.22
C ILE A 30 -12.71 -2.31 2.86
N ASP A 31 -13.71 -1.49 2.56
CA ASP A 31 -14.96 -1.98 2.00
C ASP A 31 -14.73 -2.46 0.55
N GLN A 32 -14.54 -3.78 0.43
CA GLN A 32 -14.31 -4.47 -0.84
C GLN A 32 -15.52 -4.33 -1.79
N LEU A 33 -16.74 -4.18 -1.28
CA LEU A 33 -17.93 -3.95 -2.10
C LEU A 33 -17.91 -2.54 -2.71
N ASN A 34 -17.47 -1.54 -1.96
CA ASN A 34 -17.27 -0.19 -2.49
C ASN A 34 -16.11 -0.13 -3.50
N VAL A 35 -15.06 -0.92 -3.33
CA VAL A 35 -14.02 -1.10 -4.36
C VAL A 35 -14.64 -1.65 -5.65
N LYS A 36 -15.42 -2.73 -5.56
CA LYS A 36 -16.17 -3.31 -6.70
C LYS A 36 -17.03 -2.25 -7.39
N LYS A 37 -17.92 -1.58 -6.65
CA LYS A 37 -18.82 -0.55 -7.18
C LYS A 37 -18.04 0.57 -7.88
N GLY A 38 -16.89 0.97 -7.33
CA GLY A 38 -16.00 1.95 -7.94
C GLY A 38 -15.44 1.49 -9.28
N VAL A 39 -14.95 0.24 -9.35
CA VAL A 39 -14.44 -0.36 -10.59
C VAL A 39 -15.55 -0.51 -11.62
N ASP A 40 -16.74 -0.99 -11.23
CA ASP A 40 -17.89 -1.17 -12.14
C ASP A 40 -18.35 0.16 -12.74
N LYS A 41 -18.33 1.24 -11.94
CA LYS A 41 -18.78 2.57 -12.38
C LYS A 41 -17.76 3.30 -13.26
N LEU A 42 -16.47 3.20 -12.93
CA LEU A 42 -15.42 4.02 -13.53
C LEU A 42 -14.58 3.27 -14.56
N GLY A 43 -14.55 1.94 -14.50
CA GLY A 43 -13.54 1.12 -15.13
C GLY A 43 -12.24 1.08 -14.32
N LEU A 44 -11.48 0.00 -14.48
CA LEU A 44 -10.28 -0.30 -13.69
C LEU A 44 -9.24 0.83 -13.75
N ASP A 45 -8.92 1.34 -14.94
CA ASP A 45 -7.86 2.33 -15.10
C ASP A 45 -8.17 3.68 -14.45
N LYS A 46 -9.43 4.13 -14.54
CA LYS A 46 -9.88 5.36 -13.90
C LYS A 46 -9.93 5.20 -12.39
N PHE A 47 -10.34 4.03 -11.89
CA PHE A 47 -10.30 3.72 -10.46
C PHE A 47 -8.86 3.75 -9.92
N ILE A 48 -7.91 3.11 -10.61
CA ILE A 48 -6.48 3.17 -10.26
C ILE A 48 -5.98 4.62 -10.24
N ASN A 49 -6.36 5.40 -11.25
CA ASN A 49 -5.98 6.81 -11.33
C ASN A 49 -6.53 7.63 -10.17
N GLN A 50 -7.79 7.39 -9.79
CA GLN A 50 -8.42 8.04 -8.65
C GLN A 50 -7.67 7.72 -7.35
N CYS A 51 -7.35 6.44 -7.10
CA CYS A 51 -6.55 6.05 -5.94
C CYS A 51 -5.16 6.70 -5.94
N ALA A 52 -4.51 6.81 -7.11
CA ALA A 52 -3.22 7.48 -7.23
C ALA A 52 -3.31 8.98 -6.91
N ILE A 53 -4.36 9.66 -7.37
CA ILE A 53 -4.63 11.07 -7.04
C ILE A 53 -4.91 11.22 -5.54
N MET A 54 -5.72 10.34 -4.95
CA MET A 54 -6.00 10.36 -3.51
C MET A 54 -4.73 10.11 -2.68
N ALA A 55 -3.80 9.29 -3.15
CA ALA A 55 -2.50 9.09 -2.49
C ALA A 55 -1.58 10.33 -2.59
N ALA A 56 -1.69 11.08 -3.69
CA ALA A 56 -0.94 12.31 -3.92
C ALA A 56 -1.48 13.51 -3.12
N GLY A 57 -2.81 13.63 -3.05
CA GLY A 57 -3.50 14.61 -2.23
C GLY A 57 -3.53 14.15 -0.78
N SER A 58 -2.50 14.51 0.01
CA SER A 58 -2.55 14.32 1.46
C SER A 58 -3.56 15.27 2.08
N GLY A 59 -4.82 14.84 2.17
CA GLY A 59 -5.91 15.63 2.74
C GLY A 59 -7.27 14.92 2.64
N ALA A 60 -7.57 14.10 3.64
CA ALA A 60 -8.93 13.77 4.09
C ALA A 60 -9.96 13.29 3.05
N ILE A 61 -9.75 12.11 2.45
CA ILE A 61 -10.87 11.23 2.07
C ILE A 61 -10.51 9.78 2.41
N SER A 62 -10.21 9.52 3.68
CA SER A 62 -10.48 8.19 4.26
C SER A 62 -11.97 8.17 4.56
N GLY A 63 -12.79 7.73 3.61
CA GLY A 63 -14.20 7.45 3.90
C GLY A 63 -14.28 6.56 5.14
N SER A 64 -15.08 6.96 6.12
CA SER A 64 -15.20 6.44 7.49
C SER A 64 -14.05 6.84 8.45
N GLY A 65 -14.39 7.66 9.45
CA GLY A 65 -13.46 8.21 10.46
C GLY A 65 -12.88 7.21 11.46
N GLY A 66 -12.53 5.99 11.05
CA GLY A 66 -11.92 4.96 11.91
C GLY A 66 -10.42 4.77 11.73
N VAL A 67 -9.87 5.06 10.54
CA VAL A 67 -8.46 4.75 10.21
C VAL A 67 -7.46 5.63 10.98
N LEU A 68 -7.85 6.86 11.34
CA LEU A 68 -6.97 7.80 12.06
C LEU A 68 -6.63 7.34 13.49
N THR A 69 -7.46 6.49 14.11
CA THR A 69 -7.27 6.00 15.48
C THR A 69 -6.61 4.62 15.57
N MET A 70 -6.47 3.91 14.45
CA MET A 70 -6.15 2.47 14.46
C MET A 70 -4.67 2.12 14.59
N VAL A 71 -3.77 2.95 14.04
CA VAL A 71 -2.32 2.73 14.18
C VAL A 71 -1.71 3.94 14.87
N ILE A 72 -1.78 3.94 16.21
CA ILE A 72 -1.21 4.98 17.05
C ILE A 72 0.28 5.14 16.70
N GLY A 73 0.66 6.32 16.21
CA GLY A 73 2.04 6.66 15.88
C GLY A 73 2.40 6.64 14.38
N MET A 74 1.52 6.15 13.50
CA MET A 74 1.76 6.20 12.06
C MET A 74 1.32 7.53 11.45
N PRO A 75 2.14 8.17 10.59
CA PRO A 75 1.71 9.38 9.89
C PRO A 75 0.54 9.12 8.93
N VAL A 76 -0.41 10.06 8.85
CA VAL A 76 -1.65 9.93 8.07
C VAL A 76 -1.39 9.71 6.57
N ASP A 77 -0.31 10.28 6.04
CA ASP A 77 0.12 10.11 4.64
C ASP A 77 0.52 8.65 4.34
N VAL A 78 1.17 7.97 5.29
CA VAL A 78 1.51 6.55 5.19
C VAL A 78 0.25 5.69 5.15
N LEU A 79 -0.69 5.93 6.08
CA LEU A 79 -1.95 5.19 6.14
C LEU A 79 -2.78 5.37 4.86
N ASN A 80 -2.86 6.59 4.34
CA ASN A 80 -3.52 6.85 3.07
C ASN A 80 -2.84 6.10 1.92
N LEU A 81 -1.50 6.14 1.83
CA LEU A 81 -0.77 5.43 0.78
C LEU A 81 -1.04 3.93 0.79
N ILE A 82 -0.98 3.30 1.97
CA ILE A 82 -1.25 1.86 2.16
C ILE A 82 -2.70 1.57 1.76
N THR A 83 -3.65 2.36 2.25
CA THR A 83 -5.08 2.19 1.94
C THR A 83 -5.35 2.27 0.44
N GLN A 84 -4.80 3.27 -0.25
CA GLN A 84 -4.98 3.39 -1.70
C GLN A 84 -4.29 2.26 -2.46
N GLN A 85 -3.10 1.81 -2.01
CA GLN A 85 -2.42 0.67 -2.61
C GLN A 85 -3.27 -0.61 -2.47
N PHE A 86 -3.86 -0.84 -1.31
CA PHE A 86 -4.70 -2.02 -1.04
C PHE A 86 -5.97 -2.00 -1.90
N ARG A 87 -6.65 -0.84 -1.98
CA ARG A 87 -7.81 -0.67 -2.87
C ARG A 87 -7.47 -0.94 -4.33
N VAL A 88 -6.30 -0.50 -4.81
CA VAL A 88 -5.83 -0.76 -6.17
C VAL A 88 -5.59 -2.25 -6.40
N THR A 89 -4.92 -2.94 -5.47
CA THR A 89 -4.71 -4.39 -5.58
C THR A 89 -6.06 -5.10 -5.65
N MET A 90 -6.99 -4.85 -4.72
CA MET A 90 -8.33 -5.44 -4.72
C MET A 90 -9.10 -5.15 -6.01
N ALA A 91 -9.01 -3.93 -6.54
CA ALA A 91 -9.66 -3.56 -7.80
C ALA A 91 -9.13 -4.38 -9.00
N ILE A 92 -7.80 -4.56 -9.08
CA ILE A 92 -7.18 -5.36 -10.13
C ILE A 92 -7.57 -6.83 -9.98
N MET A 93 -7.63 -7.33 -8.75
CA MET A 93 -8.04 -8.70 -8.47
C MET A 93 -9.49 -8.96 -8.85
N TYR A 94 -10.39 -8.07 -8.46
CA TYR A 94 -11.80 -8.13 -8.86
C TYR A 94 -11.95 -8.12 -10.38
N HIS A 95 -11.23 -7.23 -11.07
CA HIS A 95 -11.30 -7.14 -12.53
C HIS A 95 -10.83 -8.41 -13.24
N ASN A 96 -9.78 -9.06 -12.73
CA ASN A 96 -9.22 -10.26 -13.37
C ASN A 96 -9.93 -11.56 -12.99
N ARG A 97 -10.41 -11.67 -11.75
CA ARG A 97 -10.98 -12.92 -11.22
C ARG A 97 -12.51 -12.91 -11.11
N GLY A 98 -13.15 -11.75 -11.22
CA GLY A 98 -14.59 -11.57 -11.07
C GLY A 98 -15.10 -11.63 -9.61
N SER A 99 -14.31 -12.15 -8.67
CA SER A 99 -14.62 -12.12 -7.23
C SER A 99 -14.06 -10.86 -6.59
N TYR A 100 -14.93 -10.12 -5.90
CA TYR A 100 -14.51 -8.95 -5.11
C TYR A 100 -14.13 -9.32 -3.67
N GLN A 101 -14.49 -10.51 -3.21
CA GLN A 101 -14.14 -11.00 -1.88
C GLN A 101 -12.76 -11.65 -1.92
N MET A 102 -11.86 -11.14 -1.09
CA MET A 102 -10.51 -11.64 -0.94
C MET A 102 -10.22 -11.85 0.54
N GLY A 103 -9.49 -12.91 0.87
CA GLY A 103 -8.95 -13.15 2.21
C GLY A 103 -7.63 -12.42 2.43
N PHE A 104 -7.31 -12.11 3.69
CA PHE A 104 -6.10 -11.35 4.06
C PHE A 104 -4.81 -12.03 3.57
N ASP A 105 -4.69 -13.34 3.75
CA ASP A 105 -3.46 -14.07 3.40
C ASP A 105 -3.19 -14.06 1.89
N GLU A 106 -4.24 -14.32 1.10
CA GLU A 106 -4.17 -14.25 -0.35
C GLU A 106 -3.81 -12.84 -0.83
N PHE A 107 -4.46 -11.84 -0.23
CA PHE A 107 -4.19 -10.44 -0.49
C PHE A 107 -2.74 -10.07 -0.19
N MET A 108 -2.22 -10.47 0.97
CA MET A 108 -0.86 -10.13 1.39
C MET A 108 0.21 -10.83 0.53
N LYS A 109 -0.06 -12.02 -0.01
CA LYS A 109 0.84 -12.65 -1.00
C LYS A 109 0.95 -11.80 -2.27
N LEU A 110 -0.17 -11.30 -2.78
CA LEU A 110 -0.17 -10.42 -3.95
C LEU A 110 0.57 -9.12 -3.66
N VAL A 111 0.36 -8.54 -2.48
CA VAL A 111 1.12 -7.38 -2.03
C VAL A 111 2.63 -7.71 -1.97
N ALA A 112 3.03 -8.81 -1.35
CA ALA A 112 4.43 -9.25 -1.26
C ALA A 112 5.10 -9.32 -2.64
N ILE A 113 4.47 -10.01 -3.58
CA ILE A 113 5.02 -10.18 -4.92
C ILE A 113 5.06 -8.82 -5.66
N SER A 114 4.06 -7.96 -5.49
CA SER A 114 4.08 -6.60 -6.06
C SER A 114 5.25 -5.74 -5.56
N PHE A 115 5.71 -5.99 -4.33
CA PHE A 115 6.91 -5.38 -3.76
C PHE A 115 8.20 -6.16 -4.03
N LYS A 116 8.16 -7.23 -4.81
CA LYS A 116 9.29 -8.16 -5.01
C LYS A 116 9.84 -8.65 -3.67
N VAL A 117 8.95 -8.98 -2.74
CA VAL A 117 9.27 -9.69 -1.50
C VAL A 117 8.96 -11.16 -1.75
N GLU A 118 9.87 -12.03 -1.32
CA GLU A 118 9.71 -13.47 -1.47
C GLU A 118 8.47 -13.95 -0.71
N ALA A 119 7.51 -14.51 -1.45
CA ALA A 119 6.22 -14.92 -0.92
C ALA A 119 6.18 -16.45 -0.78
N GLY A 120 6.30 -16.94 0.46
CA GLY A 120 6.12 -18.35 0.79
C GLY A 120 4.66 -18.80 0.79
N ILE A 121 4.45 -20.09 1.09
CA ILE A 121 3.10 -20.71 1.16
C ILE A 121 2.26 -20.10 2.29
N ALA A 122 2.88 -19.66 3.39
CA ALA A 122 2.23 -18.97 4.49
C ALA A 122 2.72 -17.51 4.60
N ILE A 123 1.86 -16.61 5.04
CA ILE A 123 2.26 -15.25 5.41
C ILE A 123 3.10 -15.34 6.70
N SER A 124 4.39 -15.00 6.60
CA SER A 124 5.28 -14.98 7.74
C SER A 124 5.45 -13.55 8.28
N LYS A 125 5.81 -13.43 9.56
CA LYS A 125 6.17 -12.15 10.19
C LYS A 125 7.25 -11.42 9.38
N THR A 126 8.30 -12.13 8.95
CA THR A 126 9.40 -11.59 8.16
C THR A 126 8.95 -11.04 6.80
N MET A 127 7.96 -11.70 6.16
CA MET A 127 7.37 -11.20 4.91
C MET A 127 6.65 -9.87 5.16
N MET A 128 5.83 -9.80 6.21
CA MET A 128 5.12 -8.57 6.58
C MET A 128 6.09 -7.44 6.96
N GLU A 129 7.12 -7.72 7.74
CA GLU A 129 8.19 -6.76 8.06
C GLU A 129 8.90 -6.26 6.80
N SER A 130 9.22 -7.14 5.85
CA SER A 130 9.86 -6.74 4.59
C SER A 130 8.96 -5.84 3.73
N ILE A 131 7.65 -6.12 3.68
CA ILE A 131 6.68 -5.27 2.99
C ILE A 131 6.60 -3.91 3.68
N ALA A 132 6.48 -3.89 5.01
CA ALA A 132 6.41 -2.68 5.81
C ALA A 132 7.67 -1.83 5.63
N GLU A 133 8.84 -2.44 5.67
CA GLU A 133 10.13 -1.77 5.46
C GLU A 133 10.21 -1.17 4.05
N LYS A 134 9.76 -1.88 3.00
CA LYS A 134 9.70 -1.33 1.62
C LYS A 134 8.71 -0.17 1.47
N ILE A 135 7.57 -0.23 2.14
CA ILE A 135 6.60 0.87 2.18
C ILE A 135 7.24 2.08 2.87
N ILE A 136 7.80 1.87 4.07
CA ILE A 136 8.42 2.93 4.88
C ILE A 136 9.66 3.50 4.18
N LEU A 137 10.52 2.71 3.53
CA LEU A 137 11.66 3.23 2.77
C LEU A 137 11.20 4.10 1.60
N ASN A 138 10.14 3.69 0.90
CA ASN A 138 9.52 4.53 -0.13
C ASN A 138 8.93 5.83 0.43
N LEU A 139 8.66 5.91 1.72
CA LEU A 139 8.16 7.12 2.40
C LEU A 139 9.28 7.94 3.05
N GLY A 140 10.26 7.28 3.67
CA GLY A 140 11.27 7.81 4.59
C GLY A 140 12.57 8.24 3.92
N VAL A 141 12.95 7.65 2.78
CA VAL A 141 14.02 8.20 1.92
C VAL A 141 13.66 9.61 1.42
N ARG A 142 12.38 9.98 1.48
CA ARG A 142 11.83 11.23 0.92
C ARG A 142 11.64 12.36 1.93
N THR A 143 12.00 12.17 3.21
CA THR A 143 11.98 13.27 4.20
C THR A 143 13.20 14.19 4.05
N ALA A 144 14.33 13.67 3.56
CA ALA A 144 15.54 14.46 3.29
C ALA A 144 15.35 15.45 2.12
N GLU A 145 14.51 15.12 1.13
CA GLU A 145 14.22 15.97 -0.04
C GLU A 145 13.17 17.07 0.25
N ARG A 146 12.51 17.05 1.42
CA ARG A 146 11.45 17.99 1.82
C ARG A 146 11.96 19.28 2.48
N LEU A 147 13.26 19.60 2.37
CA LEU A 147 13.87 20.77 3.01
C LEU A 147 13.29 22.12 2.53
N VAL A 148 12.57 22.14 1.41
CA VAL A 148 11.78 23.31 0.95
C VAL A 148 10.29 22.93 0.88
N PRO A 149 9.38 23.53 1.68
CA PRO A 149 8.00 23.08 1.83
C PRO A 149 7.17 22.98 0.54
N VAL A 150 7.31 23.93 -0.38
CA VAL A 150 6.54 23.98 -1.64
C VAL A 150 7.05 22.92 -2.63
N VAL A 151 8.37 22.79 -2.77
CA VAL A 151 9.01 21.80 -3.65
C VAL A 151 8.82 20.38 -3.08
N GLY A 152 8.92 20.23 -1.76
CA GLY A 152 8.69 18.97 -1.06
C GLY A 152 7.26 18.46 -1.17
N ALA A 153 6.26 19.34 -1.22
CA ALA A 153 4.87 18.95 -1.43
C ALA A 153 4.60 18.47 -2.86
N VAL A 154 5.15 19.17 -3.87
CA VAL A 154 5.01 18.79 -5.29
C VAL A 154 5.73 17.46 -5.58
N ILE A 155 6.95 17.30 -5.07
CA ILE A 155 7.71 16.04 -5.20
C ILE A 155 7.01 14.93 -4.42
N GLY A 156 6.58 15.19 -3.18
CA GLY A 156 5.87 14.20 -2.35
C GLY A 156 4.60 13.67 -3.00
N GLY A 157 3.71 14.56 -3.45
CA GLY A 157 2.46 14.19 -4.11
C GLY A 157 2.69 13.43 -5.41
N THR A 158 3.60 13.91 -6.27
CA THR A 158 3.95 13.23 -7.53
C THR A 158 4.51 11.84 -7.27
N THR A 159 5.33 11.68 -6.23
CA THR A 159 5.96 10.39 -5.97
C THR A 159 4.98 9.38 -5.38
N ASN A 160 4.00 9.81 -4.58
CA ASN A 160 2.91 8.95 -4.13
C ASN A 160 2.00 8.51 -5.29
N TYR A 161 1.67 9.44 -6.19
CA TYR A 161 0.93 9.12 -7.42
C TYR A 161 1.66 8.04 -8.24
N LEU A 162 2.94 8.27 -8.53
CA LEU A 162 3.75 7.33 -9.33
C LEU A 162 3.93 5.99 -8.63
N PHE A 163 4.07 5.99 -7.31
CA PHE A 163 4.13 4.77 -6.52
C PHE A 163 2.88 3.90 -6.76
N ILE A 164 1.68 4.47 -6.59
CA ILE A 164 0.43 3.73 -6.80
C ILE A 164 0.33 3.21 -8.24
N LYS A 165 0.70 4.01 -9.24
CA LYS A 165 0.68 3.59 -10.65
C LYS A 165 1.67 2.45 -10.94
N ARG A 166 2.86 2.48 -10.34
CA ARG A 166 3.88 1.41 -10.47
C ARG A 166 3.40 0.13 -9.81
N MET A 167 2.87 0.22 -8.59
CA MET A 167 2.30 -0.94 -7.89
C MET A 167 1.13 -1.55 -8.68
N ALA A 168 0.24 -0.71 -9.21
CA ALA A 168 -0.85 -1.17 -10.07
C ALA A 168 -0.34 -1.92 -11.31
N LYS A 169 0.71 -1.40 -11.97
CA LYS A 169 1.35 -2.06 -13.11
C LYS A 169 1.91 -3.42 -12.71
N SER A 170 2.68 -3.49 -11.63
CA SER A 170 3.23 -4.75 -11.12
C SER A 170 2.13 -5.77 -10.78
N VAL A 171 1.03 -5.32 -10.16
CA VAL A 171 -0.12 -6.22 -9.88
C VAL A 171 -0.78 -6.73 -11.15
N LYS A 172 -0.98 -5.89 -12.16
CA LYS A 172 -1.52 -6.32 -13.45
C LYS A 172 -0.61 -7.33 -14.16
N GLU A 173 0.70 -7.09 -14.18
CA GLU A 173 1.68 -8.00 -14.79
C GLU A 173 1.62 -9.39 -14.15
N MET A 174 1.43 -9.47 -12.83
CA MET A 174 1.25 -10.75 -12.12
C MET A 174 -0.02 -11.50 -12.49
N GLN A 175 -1.09 -10.80 -12.89
CA GLN A 175 -2.34 -11.45 -13.31
C GLN A 175 -2.27 -11.96 -14.76
N GLY A 176 -1.37 -11.41 -15.58
CA GLY A 176 -1.11 -11.87 -16.95
C GLY A 176 -0.08 -13.00 -17.04
N LEU A 177 0.63 -13.30 -15.95
CA LEU A 177 1.56 -14.43 -15.84
C LEU A 177 0.88 -15.55 -15.05
N PRO A 178 1.01 -16.83 -15.45
CA PRO A 178 0.60 -17.92 -14.58
C PRO A 178 1.38 -17.79 -13.25
N VAL A 179 0.66 -17.83 -12.12
CA VAL A 179 1.28 -17.86 -10.79
C VAL A 179 2.05 -19.17 -10.69
N VAL A 180 3.35 -19.14 -10.99
CA VAL A 180 4.25 -20.28 -10.76
C VAL A 180 4.53 -20.32 -9.26
N ILE A 181 3.74 -21.10 -8.55
CA ILE A 181 4.05 -21.47 -7.16
C ILE A 181 5.27 -22.39 -7.25
N GLN A 182 6.45 -21.87 -6.91
CA GLN A 182 7.62 -22.73 -6.75
C GLN A 182 7.46 -23.51 -5.45
N VAL A 183 7.20 -24.81 -5.60
CA VAL A 183 7.21 -25.78 -4.51
C VAL A 183 8.67 -26.21 -4.35
N ASN A 184 9.32 -25.77 -3.27
CA ASN A 184 10.56 -26.36 -2.77
C ASN A 184 10.25 -27.26 -1.57
#